data_AF-A0A950PWZ0-F1
#
_entry.id   AF-A0A950PWZ0-F1
#
_cell.length_a   1.000
_cell.length_b   1.000
_cell.length_c   1.000
_cell.angle_alpha   90.00
_cell.angle_beta   90.00
_cell.angle_gamma   90.00
#
_symmetry.space_group_name_H-M   'P 1'
#
loop_
_entity.id
_entity.type
_entity.pdbx_description
1 polymer ?
#
loop_
_entity_poly.entity_id
_entity_poly.type
_entity_poly.pdbx_seq_one_letter_code
_entity_poly.pdbx_strand_id
1 'polypeptide(L)' 'MRSSVAAAALAALFVAASAPAHAIPIFAQRYHLRCGQCHSVLPELNAFGNYFRSHGYRLPLPEHGTTIFAMRYQVEYDEH' A
#
# COMPACT_ATOMS: atom_id res chain seq x y z
N MET A 1 1.96 18.55 40.35
CA MET A 1 3.38 18.21 40.11
C MET A 1 3.62 16.72 39.88
N ARG A 2 3.25 15.81 40.79
CA ARG A 2 3.49 14.36 40.64
C ARG A 2 2.82 13.75 39.39
N SER A 3 1.58 14.14 39.09
CA SER A 3 0.84 13.68 37.90
C SER A 3 1.44 14.19 36.58
N SER A 4 2.02 15.39 36.59
CA SER A 4 2.67 15.99 35.42
C SER A 4 3.98 15.28 35.09
N VAL A 5 4.73 14.85 36.12
CA VAL A 5 5.96 14.05 35.96
C VAL A 5 5.63 12.66 35.42
N ALA A 6 4.57 12.03 35.92
CA ALA A 6 4.12 10.72 35.41
C ALA A 6 3.70 10.78 33.94
N ALA A 7 2.94 11.82 33.54
CA ALA A 7 2.54 12.02 32.15
C ALA A 7 3.74 12.24 31.22
N ALA A 8 4.72 13.04 31.65
CA ALA A 8 5.95 13.28 30.91
C ALA A 8 6.79 12.00 30.75
N ALA A 9 6.90 11.19 31.81
CA ALA A 9 7.59 9.91 31.77
C ALA A 9 6.90 8.91 30.81
N LEU A 10 5.57 8.87 30.81
CA LEU A 10 4.80 8.03 29.90
C LEU A 10 5.01 8.44 28.44
N ALA A 11 4.93 9.74 28.15
CA ALA A 11 5.16 10.26 26.81
C ALA A 11 6.58 9.97 26.31
N ALA A 12 7.59 10.14 27.17
CA ALA A 12 8.98 9.81 26.84
C ALA A 12 9.16 8.32 26.53
N LEU A 13 8.49 7.44 27.29
CA LEU A 13 8.51 6.00 27.04
C LEU A 13 7.85 5.63 25.70
N PHE A 14 6.73 6.25 25.35
CA PHE A 14 6.08 6.05 24.04
C PHE A 14 6.96 6.46 22.87
N VAL A 15 7.66 7.60 22.99
CA VAL A 15 8.59 8.06 21.95
C VAL A 15 9.79 7.11 21.83
N ALA A 16 10.37 6.70 22.96
CA ALA A 16 11.50 5.76 22.99
C ALA A 16 11.13 4.37 22.44
N ALA A 17 9.87 3.95 22.58
CA ALA A 17 9.35 2.68 22.08
C ALA A 17 8.84 2.74 20.63
N SER A 18 8.96 3.89 19.95
CA SER A 18 8.48 4.01 18.56
C SER A 18 9.36 3.21 17.59
N ALA A 19 8.72 2.45 16.71
CA ALA A 19 9.38 1.73 15.62
C ALA A 19 9.10 2.43 14.28
N PRO A 20 10.00 2.32 13.29
CA PRO A 20 9.74 2.87 11.95
C PRO A 20 8.44 2.30 11.39
N ALA A 21 7.54 3.19 10.95
CA ALA A 21 6.35 2.80 10.24
C ALA A 21 6.75 2.33 8.83
N HIS A 22 6.57 1.03 8.55
CA HIS A 22 6.68 0.48 7.21
C HIS A 22 5.42 0.87 6.41
N ALA A 23 5.30 2.15 6.07
CA ALA A 23 4.25 2.61 5.16
C ALA A 23 4.38 1.84 3.84
N ILE A 24 3.25 1.39 3.29
CA ILE A 24 3.20 0.79 1.96
C ILE A 24 3.79 1.83 1.00
N PRO A 25 4.91 1.56 0.30
CA PRO A 25 5.48 2.52 -0.64
C PRO A 25 4.39 2.85 -1.65
N ILE A 26 4.29 4.13 -2.06
CA ILE A 26 3.29 4.64 -3.01
C ILE A 26 3.00 3.55 -4.06
N PHE A 27 1.86 2.91 -3.90
CA PHE A 27 1.55 1.62 -4.53
C PHE A 27 1.66 1.73 -6.06
N ALA A 28 1.20 2.85 -6.61
CA ALA A 28 1.33 3.19 -8.03
C ALA A 28 2.78 3.21 -8.52
N GLN A 29 3.75 3.56 -7.67
CA GLN A 29 5.16 3.65 -8.05
C GLN A 29 5.84 2.28 -8.12
N ARG A 30 5.47 1.34 -7.23
CA ARG A 30 6.06 -0.01 -7.24
C ARG A 30 5.64 -0.83 -8.46
N TYR A 31 4.38 -0.69 -8.88
CA TYR A 31 3.80 -1.46 -9.98
C TYR A 31 3.63 -0.63 -11.26
N HIS A 32 3.98 0.67 -11.21
CA HIS A 32 3.79 1.62 -12.32
C HIS A 32 2.35 1.64 -12.87
N LEU A 33 1.34 1.39 -12.02
CA LEU A 33 -0.08 1.39 -12.41
C LEU A 33 -0.66 2.81 -12.38
N ARG A 34 -1.57 3.10 -13.32
CA ARG A 34 -2.33 4.37 -13.33
C ARG A 34 -3.46 4.31 -12.30
N CYS A 35 -3.93 5.46 -11.81
CA CYS A 35 -4.97 5.53 -10.80
C CYS A 35 -6.28 4.81 -11.21
N GLY A 36 -6.69 4.97 -12.48
CA GLY A 36 -7.90 4.33 -13.02
C GLY A 36 -7.84 2.80 -13.07
N GLN A 37 -6.65 2.20 -12.95
CA GLN A 37 -6.52 0.74 -12.92
C GLN A 37 -7.12 0.15 -11.64
N CYS A 38 -7.14 0.89 -10.53
CA CYS A 38 -7.73 0.44 -9.26
C CYS A 38 -9.06 1.13 -8.93
N HIS A 39 -9.33 2.31 -9.49
CA HIS A 39 -10.44 3.15 -9.10
C HIS A 39 -11.43 3.36 -10.23
N SER A 40 -12.71 3.08 -9.96
CA SER A 40 -13.84 3.51 -10.80
C SER A 40 -14.05 5.02 -10.65
N VAL A 41 -14.14 5.49 -9.41
CA VAL A 41 -14.15 6.90 -8.99
C VAL A 41 -13.36 6.96 -7.69
N LEU A 42 -12.37 7.85 -7.57
CA LEU A 42 -11.64 7.95 -6.29
C LEU A 42 -12.61 8.28 -5.13
N PRO A 43 -12.56 7.60 -3.96
CA PRO A 43 -11.65 6.53 -3.54
C PRO A 43 -12.21 5.09 -3.73
N GLU A 44 -13.35 4.93 -4.38
CA GLU A 44 -14.00 3.65 -4.66
C GLU A 44 -13.12 2.75 -5.53
N LEU A 45 -13.09 1.45 -5.23
CA LEU A 45 -12.29 0.47 -5.96
C LEU A 45 -13.15 -0.25 -7.01
N ASN A 46 -12.57 -0.45 -8.19
CA ASN A 46 -13.12 -1.36 -9.21
C ASN A 46 -12.86 -2.84 -8.82
N ALA A 47 -13.24 -3.78 -9.69
CA ALA A 47 -13.02 -5.21 -9.44
C ALA A 47 -11.54 -5.55 -9.20
N PHE A 48 -10.65 -5.00 -10.04
CA PHE A 48 -9.20 -5.16 -9.90
C PHE A 48 -8.68 -4.62 -8.56
N GLY A 49 -9.07 -3.40 -8.18
CA GLY A 49 -8.66 -2.77 -6.93
C GLY A 49 -9.09 -3.57 -5.70
N ASN A 50 -10.29 -4.15 -5.72
CA ASN A 50 -10.77 -5.03 -4.67
C ASN A 50 -9.99 -6.35 -4.59
N TYR A 51 -9.70 -6.96 -5.74
CA TYR A 51 -8.83 -8.14 -5.83
C TYR A 51 -7.44 -7.85 -5.28
N PHE A 52 -6.83 -6.74 -5.69
CA PHE A 52 -5.49 -6.36 -5.25
C PHE A 52 -5.43 -6.10 -3.73
N ARG A 53 -6.46 -5.43 -3.18
CA ARG A 53 -6.60 -5.20 -1.73
C ARG A 53 -6.76 -6.51 -0.96
N SER A 54 -7.58 -7.45 -1.45
CA SER A 54 -7.79 -8.73 -0.77
C SER A 54 -6.53 -9.62 -0.76
N HIS A 55 -5.60 -9.39 -1.69
CA HIS A 55 -4.30 -10.07 -1.75
C HIS A 55 -3.18 -9.31 -1.02
N GLY A 56 -3.54 -8.41 -0.10
CA GLY A 56 -2.58 -7.69 0.75
C GLY A 56 -1.72 -6.70 -0.01
N TYR A 57 -2.24 -6.13 -1.10
CA TYR A 57 -1.53 -5.19 -1.96
C TYR A 57 -0.28 -5.81 -2.62
N ARG A 58 -0.37 -7.08 -3.00
CA ARG A 58 0.68 -7.84 -3.68
C ARG A 58 0.13 -8.46 -4.96
N LEU A 59 0.83 -8.21 -6.07
CA LEU A 59 0.64 -9.01 -7.29
C LEU A 59 1.59 -10.21 -7.24
N PRO A 60 1.20 -11.37 -7.80
CA PRO A 60 2.09 -12.51 -7.92
C PRO A 60 3.24 -12.14 -8.88
N LEU A 61 4.45 -12.00 -8.33
CA LEU A 61 5.66 -11.76 -9.11
C LEU A 61 6.31 -13.13 -9.41
N PRO A 62 6.48 -13.52 -10.68
CA PRO A 62 7.41 -14.56 -11.07
C PRO A 62 8.85 -14.12 -10.82
N GLU A 63 9.74 -15.09 -10.62
CA GLU A 63 11.16 -14.85 -10.28
C GLU A 63 11.95 -14.06 -11.34
N HIS A 64 11.37 -13.85 -12.52
CA HIS A 64 11.93 -13.02 -13.58
C HIS A 64 11.05 -11.77 -13.76
N GLY A 65 11.63 -10.59 -13.51
CA GLY A 65 10.95 -9.30 -13.36
C GLY A 65 10.20 -8.75 -14.59
N THR A 66 10.03 -9.55 -15.64
CA THR A 66 9.26 -9.23 -16.85
C THR A 66 7.75 -9.20 -16.61
N THR A 67 7.27 -9.81 -15.52
CA THR A 67 5.84 -10.08 -15.36
C THR A 67 5.02 -8.88 -14.90
N ILE A 68 5.60 -7.89 -14.20
CA ILE A 68 4.83 -6.66 -13.93
C ILE A 68 4.49 -5.94 -15.24
N PHE A 69 5.42 -5.93 -16.20
CA PHE A 69 5.15 -5.35 -17.51
C PHE A 69 4.15 -6.19 -18.30
N ALA A 70 4.28 -7.52 -18.26
CA ALA A 70 3.36 -8.44 -18.94
C ALA A 70 1.94 -8.40 -18.34
N MET A 71 1.79 -8.37 -17.01
CA MET A 71 0.49 -8.21 -16.35
C MET A 71 -0.13 -6.86 -16.64
N ARG A 72 0.66 -5.77 -16.68
CA ARG A 72 0.14 -4.47 -17.11
C ARG A 72 -0.40 -4.51 -18.52
N TYR A 73 0.28 -5.21 -19.44
CA TYR A 73 -0.19 -5.36 -20.81
C TYR A 73 -1.46 -6.22 -20.90
N GLN A 74 -1.54 -7.31 -20.12
CA GLN A 74 -2.75 -8.15 -20.10
C GLN A 74 -3.95 -7.44 -19.48
N VAL A 75 -3.78 -6.73 -18.36
CA VAL A 75 -4.87 -5.97 -17.74
C VAL A 75 -5.35 -4.87 -18.69
N GLU A 76 -4.44 -4.14 -19.35
CA GLU A 76 -4.84 -3.15 -20.37
C GLU A 76 -5.53 -3.79 -21.59
N TYR A 77 -5.12 -5.00 -22.02
CA TYR A 77 -5.75 -5.73 -23.13
C TYR A 77 -7.17 -6.21 -22.81
N ASP A 78 -7.41 -6.69 -21.59
CA ASP A 78 -8.72 -7.20 -21.16
C ASP A 78 -9.76 -6.09 -20.92
N GLU A 79 -9.34 -4.82 -20.88
CA GLU A 79 -10.24 -3.66 -20.76
C GLU A 79 -10.68 -3.07 -22.13
N HIS A 80 -10.34 -3.73 -23.26
CA HIS A 80 -10.84 -3.44 -24.62
C HIS A 80 -11.96 -4.40 -25.05
#